data_AF-A0A2V8LYX4-F1
#
_entry.id   AF-A0A2V8LYX4-F1
#
_cell.length_a   1.000
_cell.length_b   1.000
_cell.length_c   1.000
_cell.angle_alpha   90.00
_cell.angle_beta   90.00
_cell.angle_gamma   90.00
#
_symmetry.space_group_name_H-M   'P 1'
#
loop_
_entity.id
_entity.type
_entity.pdbx_description
1 polymer ?
#
loop_
_entity_poly.entity_id
_entity_poly.type
_entity_poly.pdbx_seq_one_letter_code
_entity_poly.pdbx_strand_id
1 'polypeptide(L)'
;MDPQGPTRSEKGSRFSPAYQAVSNEEFIPRPQSEPQKQVEQLIGEMSDARAKKLGIDRRAFMASTMGLATCFLAQNKIFASKVWDVDEIETWESAPTAEKFPKSEYFIIDCQSHFTNGLAIGGFRNAEFVKNMGFQLKNDAAAYGFKNFVKEMFFDSETMMVVISGVPGREILRDKDGKVLVDMERTPGTSGKILPSWLMSKARKEINDLSGSQRALNHGNLAPNHYWNRATNTIDKASLIEQMERELNVYGISSWKWYCHTDPAQTGNGFQIDDDNAQWFIEESRKRGMKLISVHKGYSYQSRTLGHLANPKDIEKAALRNPDFNFVVYHSAIKH
;
A
#
# COMPACT_ATOMS: atom_id res chain seq x y z
N MET A 1 -23.18 -41.54 -4.68
CA MET A 1 -22.82 -40.55 -5.71
C MET A 1 -21.74 -39.68 -5.10
N ASP A 2 -20.52 -39.94 -5.52
CA ASP A 2 -19.28 -39.43 -4.97
C ASP A 2 -18.98 -38.06 -5.59
N PRO A 3 -18.82 -36.97 -4.81
CA PRO A 3 -18.45 -35.68 -5.38
C PRO A 3 -16.94 -35.73 -5.66
N GLN A 4 -16.60 -35.88 -6.94
CA GLN A 4 -15.24 -35.83 -7.43
C GLN A 4 -14.52 -34.58 -6.88
N GLY A 5 -13.51 -34.83 -6.04
CA GLY A 5 -12.54 -33.81 -5.65
C GLY A 5 -11.77 -33.29 -6.86
N PRO A 6 -11.11 -32.12 -6.75
CA PRO A 6 -10.39 -31.52 -7.84
C PRO A 6 -9.31 -32.49 -8.35
N THR A 7 -9.42 -32.82 -9.63
CA THR A 7 -8.48 -33.67 -10.35
C THR A 7 -7.10 -33.00 -10.39
N ARG A 8 -6.08 -33.79 -10.03
CA ARG A 8 -4.65 -33.48 -10.21
C ARG A 8 -4.39 -32.98 -11.64
N SER A 9 -4.19 -31.69 -11.82
CA SER A 9 -3.29 -31.17 -12.86
C SER A 9 -1.91 -30.94 -12.21
N GLU A 10 -1.15 -32.02 -12.12
CA GLU A 10 0.26 -31.97 -11.76
C GLU A 10 1.06 -31.33 -12.90
N LYS A 11 2.00 -30.42 -12.53
CA LYS A 11 3.13 -29.89 -13.33
C LYS A 11 2.94 -28.57 -14.12
N GLY A 12 2.31 -27.56 -13.53
CA GLY A 12 2.60 -26.16 -13.88
C GLY A 12 3.81 -25.64 -13.08
N SER A 13 4.87 -25.16 -13.74
CA SER A 13 6.05 -24.63 -13.03
C SER A 13 5.76 -23.31 -12.34
N ARG A 14 5.75 -23.31 -11.01
CA ARG A 14 5.44 -22.16 -10.14
C ARG A 14 6.50 -21.03 -10.09
N PHE A 15 7.30 -20.84 -11.14
CA PHE A 15 8.35 -19.80 -11.16
C PHE A 15 8.34 -18.89 -12.40
N SER A 16 7.33 -18.98 -13.26
CA SER A 16 7.08 -17.93 -14.27
C SER A 16 6.35 -16.76 -13.61
N PRO A 17 6.64 -15.49 -13.95
CA PRO A 17 5.73 -14.39 -13.66
C PRO A 17 4.33 -14.79 -14.10
N ALA A 18 3.32 -14.50 -13.28
CA ALA A 18 1.95 -14.84 -13.61
C ALA A 18 1.50 -13.94 -14.78
N TYR A 19 1.44 -14.51 -15.99
CA TYR A 19 1.00 -13.80 -17.20
C TYR A 19 -0.52 -13.66 -17.28
N GLN A 20 -1.23 -14.39 -16.45
CA GLN A 20 -2.54 -14.01 -15.97
C GLN A 20 -2.36 -13.20 -14.69
N ALA A 21 -3.03 -12.06 -14.58
CA ALA A 21 -3.13 -11.38 -13.29
C ALA A 21 -3.67 -12.39 -12.26
N VAL A 22 -2.95 -12.62 -11.17
CA VAL A 22 -3.43 -13.45 -10.07
C VAL A 22 -4.03 -12.52 -9.03
N SER A 23 -5.20 -12.90 -8.51
CA SER A 23 -5.88 -12.09 -7.52
C SER A 23 -5.25 -12.27 -6.15
N ASN A 24 -5.02 -11.16 -5.48
CA ASN A 24 -4.80 -11.04 -4.04
C ASN A 24 -6.13 -10.88 -3.28
N GLU A 25 -7.23 -11.38 -3.85
CA GLU A 25 -8.63 -11.15 -3.45
C GLU A 25 -9.12 -9.69 -3.65
N GLU A 26 -8.31 -8.81 -4.25
CA GLU A 26 -8.70 -7.43 -4.49
C GLU A 26 -9.41 -7.21 -5.84
N PHE A 27 -9.43 -8.20 -6.74
CA PHE A 27 -10.17 -8.14 -7.99
C PHE A 27 -10.41 -9.54 -8.56
N ILE A 28 -11.45 -9.71 -9.38
CA ILE A 28 -11.59 -10.93 -10.17
C ILE A 28 -10.62 -10.82 -11.36
N PRO A 29 -9.63 -11.71 -11.46
CA PRO A 29 -8.62 -11.57 -12.49
C PRO A 29 -9.22 -11.83 -13.86
N ARG A 30 -8.90 -10.97 -14.83
CA ARG A 30 -9.32 -11.20 -16.22
C ARG A 30 -8.73 -12.51 -16.73
N PRO A 31 -9.44 -13.26 -17.59
CA PRO A 31 -8.87 -14.40 -18.28
C PRO A 31 -7.59 -14.02 -19.01
N GLN A 32 -6.63 -14.94 -19.05
CA GLN A 32 -5.40 -14.75 -19.82
C GLN A 32 -5.72 -14.54 -21.30
N SER A 33 -5.23 -13.44 -21.86
CA SER A 33 -5.33 -13.13 -23.28
C SER A 33 -4.43 -14.04 -24.12
N GLU A 34 -4.70 -14.12 -25.42
CA GLU A 34 -3.90 -14.96 -26.33
C GLU A 34 -2.41 -14.57 -26.37
N PRO A 35 -2.03 -13.28 -26.44
CA PRO A 35 -0.62 -12.89 -26.32
C PRO A 35 0.01 -13.29 -24.98
N GLN A 36 -0.73 -13.24 -23.88
CA GLN A 36 -0.22 -13.67 -22.57
C GLN A 36 0.07 -15.17 -22.51
N LYS A 37 -0.75 -16.01 -23.17
CA LYS A 37 -0.47 -17.45 -23.30
C LYS A 37 0.78 -17.71 -24.13
N GLN A 38 0.94 -16.98 -25.23
CA GLN A 38 2.12 -17.07 -26.09
C GLN A 38 3.40 -16.69 -25.34
N VAL A 39 3.34 -15.65 -24.50
CA VAL A 39 4.47 -15.28 -23.64
C VAL A 39 4.82 -16.40 -22.67
N GLU A 40 3.83 -16.96 -21.96
CA GLU A 40 4.05 -18.06 -21.01
C GLU A 40 4.65 -19.29 -21.68
N GLN A 41 4.12 -19.67 -22.86
CA GLN A 41 4.67 -20.76 -23.66
C GLN A 41 6.13 -20.47 -24.05
N LEU A 42 6.41 -19.29 -24.60
CA LEU A 42 7.74 -18.90 -25.04
C LEU A 42 8.75 -18.91 -23.87
N ILE A 43 8.34 -18.51 -22.68
CA ILE A 43 9.18 -18.60 -21.47
C ILE A 43 9.50 -20.05 -21.14
N GLY A 44 8.52 -20.95 -21.21
CA GLY A 44 8.75 -22.38 -21.05
C GLY A 44 9.83 -22.90 -21.99
N GLU A 45 9.66 -22.66 -23.30
CA GLU A 45 10.57 -23.09 -24.35
C GLU A 45 11.98 -22.50 -24.17
N MET A 46 12.05 -21.18 -23.94
CA MET A 46 13.29 -20.45 -23.74
C MET A 46 14.06 -20.95 -22.53
N SER A 47 13.36 -21.23 -21.43
CA SER A 47 13.97 -21.67 -20.17
C SER A 47 14.48 -23.10 -20.25
N ASP A 48 13.73 -23.99 -20.92
CA ASP A 48 14.15 -25.38 -21.15
C ASP A 48 15.42 -25.43 -22.00
N ALA A 49 15.44 -24.69 -23.11
CA ALA A 49 16.58 -24.62 -24.00
C ALA A 49 17.84 -24.08 -23.30
N ARG A 50 17.66 -23.01 -22.50
CA ARG A 50 18.75 -22.34 -21.78
C ARG A 50 19.29 -23.17 -20.63
N ALA A 51 18.42 -23.66 -19.75
CA ALA A 51 18.82 -24.49 -18.61
C ALA A 51 19.59 -25.73 -19.07
N LYS A 52 19.11 -26.40 -20.14
CA LYS A 52 19.80 -27.54 -20.74
C LYS A 52 21.20 -27.19 -21.24
N LYS A 53 21.36 -26.06 -21.93
CA LYS A 53 22.64 -25.63 -22.48
C LYS A 53 23.63 -25.21 -21.39
N LEU A 54 23.13 -24.61 -20.30
CA LEU A 54 23.92 -24.20 -19.14
C LEU A 54 24.22 -25.34 -18.15
N GLY A 55 23.61 -26.52 -18.35
CA GLY A 55 23.81 -27.67 -17.48
C GLY A 55 23.21 -27.50 -16.08
N ILE A 56 22.20 -26.64 -15.93
CA ILE A 56 21.52 -26.39 -14.64
C ILE A 56 20.07 -26.85 -14.68
N ASP A 57 19.50 -27.10 -13.50
CA ASP A 57 18.09 -27.43 -13.37
C ASP A 57 17.21 -26.24 -13.83
N ARG A 58 16.10 -26.54 -14.53
CA ARG A 58 15.18 -25.52 -15.05
C ARG A 58 14.60 -24.61 -13.96
N ARG A 59 14.28 -25.16 -12.79
CA ARG A 59 13.80 -24.36 -11.64
C ARG A 59 14.91 -23.47 -11.10
N ALA A 60 16.15 -23.97 -11.04
CA ALA A 60 17.31 -23.17 -10.66
C ALA A 60 17.56 -22.02 -11.66
N PHE A 61 17.42 -22.29 -12.97
CA PHE A 61 17.47 -21.26 -14.01
C PHE A 61 16.38 -20.20 -13.81
N MET A 62 15.12 -20.62 -13.63
CA MET A 62 13.99 -19.71 -13.43
C MET A 62 14.09 -18.88 -12.14
N ALA A 63 14.72 -19.42 -11.10
CA ALA A 63 14.97 -18.71 -9.84
C ALA A 63 16.17 -17.76 -9.90
N SER A 64 16.91 -17.73 -11.02
CA SER A 64 18.05 -16.85 -11.23
C SER A 64 17.67 -15.58 -11.99
N THR A 65 18.58 -14.61 -12.05
CA THR A 65 18.41 -13.39 -12.84
C THR A 65 18.25 -13.67 -14.34
N MET A 66 18.84 -14.75 -14.86
CA MET A 66 18.66 -15.22 -16.24
C MET A 66 17.21 -15.66 -16.54
N GLY A 67 16.54 -16.23 -15.53
CA GLY A 67 15.12 -16.60 -15.61
C GLY A 67 14.24 -15.36 -15.74
N LEU A 68 14.50 -14.33 -14.94
CA LEU A 68 13.79 -13.05 -15.03
C LEU A 68 14.04 -12.33 -16.36
N ALA A 69 15.30 -12.27 -16.83
CA ALA A 69 15.64 -11.71 -18.13
C ALA A 69 14.92 -12.45 -19.27
N THR A 70 14.82 -13.78 -19.18
CA THR A 70 14.06 -14.61 -20.14
C THR A 70 12.60 -14.21 -20.20
N CYS A 71 11.98 -13.92 -19.05
CA CYS A 71 10.60 -13.48 -18.94
C CYS A 71 10.35 -12.12 -19.59
N PHE A 72 11.27 -11.17 -19.43
CA PHE A 72 11.18 -9.85 -20.10
C PHE A 72 11.44 -9.96 -21.61
N LEU A 73 12.43 -10.75 -22.02
CA LEU A 73 12.75 -10.93 -23.42
C LEU A 73 11.61 -11.61 -24.20
N ALA A 74 10.93 -12.60 -23.58
CA ALA A 74 9.76 -13.23 -24.16
C ALA A 74 8.61 -12.22 -24.38
N GLN A 75 8.37 -11.31 -23.43
CA GLN A 75 7.39 -10.25 -23.59
C GLN A 75 7.73 -9.32 -24.74
N ASN A 76 8.99 -8.89 -24.85
CA ASN A 76 9.43 -8.03 -25.96
C ASN A 76 9.20 -8.71 -27.32
N LYS A 77 9.46 -10.03 -27.41
CA LYS A 77 9.26 -10.82 -28.64
C LYS A 77 7.79 -10.94 -29.02
N ILE A 78 6.90 -11.25 -28.08
CA ILE A 78 5.46 -11.47 -28.39
C ILE A 78 4.71 -10.16 -28.61
N PHE A 79 4.92 -9.16 -27.76
CA PHE A 79 4.25 -7.87 -27.90
C PHE A 79 4.92 -6.97 -28.95
N ALA A 80 5.93 -7.47 -29.68
CA ALA A 80 6.68 -6.77 -30.72
C ALA A 80 7.09 -5.34 -30.31
N SER A 81 7.46 -5.16 -29.05
CA SER A 81 7.74 -3.86 -28.43
C SER A 81 8.95 -4.00 -27.52
N LYS A 82 9.84 -3.01 -27.52
CA LYS A 82 10.94 -2.93 -26.55
C LYS A 82 10.46 -2.24 -25.28
N VAL A 83 9.50 -2.88 -24.59
CA VAL A 83 8.98 -2.35 -23.32
C VAL A 83 10.00 -2.54 -22.21
N TRP A 84 10.73 -3.66 -22.25
CA TRP A 84 11.76 -3.99 -21.27
C TRP A 84 13.15 -3.79 -21.86
N ASP A 85 14.03 -3.17 -21.08
CA ASP A 85 15.44 -3.05 -21.42
C ASP A 85 16.19 -4.34 -21.03
N VAL A 86 16.20 -5.29 -21.96
CA VAL A 86 16.82 -6.60 -21.77
C VAL A 86 17.45 -7.09 -23.07
N ASP A 87 18.74 -7.39 -23.00
CA ASP A 87 19.50 -8.01 -24.07
C ASP A 87 19.45 -9.53 -23.97
N GLU A 88 19.60 -10.19 -25.12
CA GLU A 88 19.56 -11.65 -25.16
C GLU A 88 20.67 -12.31 -24.33
N ILE A 89 21.83 -11.67 -24.21
CA ILE A 89 22.97 -12.18 -23.42
C ILE A 89 22.63 -12.31 -21.93
N GLU A 90 21.76 -11.45 -21.39
CA GLU A 90 21.31 -11.50 -19.99
C GLU A 90 20.49 -12.74 -19.67
N THR A 91 20.01 -13.43 -20.70
CA THR A 91 19.30 -14.71 -20.56
C THR A 91 20.25 -15.92 -20.51
N TRP A 92 21.55 -15.71 -20.75
CA TRP A 92 22.57 -16.76 -20.83
C TRP A 92 23.63 -16.64 -19.74
N GLU A 93 23.87 -15.44 -19.22
CA GLU A 93 24.90 -15.17 -18.25
C GLU A 93 24.29 -14.45 -17.03
N SER A 94 24.73 -14.82 -15.82
CA SER A 94 24.35 -14.11 -14.60
C SER A 94 25.13 -12.81 -14.40
N ALA A 95 26.35 -12.73 -14.94
CA ALA A 95 27.25 -11.58 -14.77
C ALA A 95 26.72 -10.24 -15.37
N PRO A 96 25.99 -10.21 -16.51
CA PRO A 96 25.33 -9.01 -17.03
C PRO A 96 24.24 -8.40 -16.12
N THR A 97 23.90 -9.05 -15.00
CA THR A 97 22.95 -8.54 -13.99
C THR A 97 23.63 -8.02 -12.73
N ALA A 98 24.97 -7.96 -12.72
CA ALA A 98 25.74 -7.27 -11.68
C ALA A 98 25.39 -5.78 -11.69
N GLU A 99 24.37 -5.43 -10.90
CA GLU A 99 23.93 -4.08 -10.55
C GLU A 99 23.92 -3.09 -11.74
N LYS A 100 23.14 -3.40 -12.79
CA LYS A 100 22.80 -2.43 -13.87
C LYS A 100 22.31 -1.08 -13.33
N PHE A 101 21.79 -1.12 -12.10
CA PHE A 101 21.19 -0.02 -11.37
C PHE A 101 21.89 0.09 -10.00
N PRO A 102 23.08 0.71 -9.92
CA PRO A 102 23.75 0.94 -8.64
C PRO A 102 22.80 1.61 -7.65
N LYS A 103 22.82 1.19 -6.38
CA LYS A 103 21.93 1.67 -5.29
C LYS A 103 21.89 3.19 -5.08
N SER A 104 22.81 3.92 -5.70
CA SER A 104 22.88 5.38 -5.65
C SER A 104 22.17 6.10 -6.81
N GLU A 105 21.75 5.38 -7.85
CA GLU A 105 21.14 5.98 -9.04
C GLU A 105 19.65 6.29 -8.87
N TYR A 106 18.95 5.52 -8.04
CA TYR A 106 17.50 5.65 -7.84
C TYR A 106 17.13 6.10 -6.44
N PHE A 107 16.20 7.04 -6.38
CA PHE A 107 15.51 7.38 -5.14
C PHE A 107 14.27 6.49 -4.97
N ILE A 108 14.35 5.52 -4.06
CA ILE A 108 13.26 4.58 -3.78
C ILE A 108 12.46 5.06 -2.57
N ILE A 109 11.18 5.33 -2.77
CA ILE A 109 10.25 5.72 -1.70
C ILE A 109 9.13 4.70 -1.57
N ASP A 110 8.94 4.19 -0.36
CA ASP A 110 7.73 3.45 -0.02
C ASP A 110 6.65 4.45 0.43
N CYS A 111 5.68 4.68 -0.44
CA CYS A 111 4.68 5.74 -0.26
C CYS A 111 3.48 5.34 0.64
N GLN A 112 3.44 4.09 1.13
CA GLN A 112 2.35 3.62 1.98
C GLN A 112 2.79 2.46 2.89
N SER A 113 3.64 2.78 3.86
CA SER A 113 4.20 1.81 4.78
C SER A 113 3.40 1.73 6.09
N HIS A 114 3.29 0.53 6.65
CA HIS A 114 2.56 0.27 7.90
C HIS A 114 3.34 -0.68 8.81
N PHE A 115 3.17 -0.52 10.11
CA PHE A 115 3.54 -1.46 11.15
C PHE A 115 2.49 -1.40 12.27
N THR A 116 2.57 -2.26 13.28
CA THR A 116 1.70 -2.13 14.46
C THR A 116 2.54 -1.94 15.71
N ASN A 117 1.99 -1.30 16.74
CA ASN A 117 2.71 -1.12 18.00
C ASN A 117 2.67 -2.41 18.84
N GLY A 118 3.34 -3.46 18.34
CA GLY A 118 3.41 -4.78 18.97
C GLY A 118 2.10 -5.55 18.98
N LEU A 119 1.17 -5.23 18.06
CA LEU A 119 -0.13 -5.91 17.94
C LEU A 119 -0.10 -6.87 16.75
N ALA A 120 -0.17 -8.18 17.01
CA ALA A 120 -0.45 -9.14 15.95
C ALA A 120 -1.89 -8.95 15.46
N ILE A 121 -2.07 -8.57 14.19
CA ILE A 121 -3.40 -8.51 13.56
C ILE A 121 -3.78 -9.93 13.18
N GLY A 122 -4.59 -10.57 14.02
CA GLY A 122 -5.11 -11.92 13.76
C GLY A 122 -5.84 -11.99 12.42
N GLY A 123 -5.53 -13.02 11.62
CA GLY A 123 -6.16 -13.23 10.31
C GLY A 123 -5.31 -12.78 9.11
N PHE A 124 -4.58 -11.65 9.19
CA PHE A 124 -3.76 -11.17 8.06
C PHE A 124 -2.69 -12.17 7.65
N ARG A 125 -1.92 -12.71 8.60
CA ARG A 125 -0.94 -13.79 8.32
C ARG A 125 -1.55 -15.15 8.05
N ASN A 126 -2.84 -15.34 8.32
CA ASN A 126 -3.56 -16.55 7.96
C ASN A 126 -4.11 -16.51 6.54
N ALA A 127 -4.17 -15.32 5.92
CA ALA A 127 -4.54 -15.15 4.54
C ALA A 127 -3.58 -15.95 3.64
N GLU A 128 -4.15 -16.63 2.67
CA GLU A 128 -3.43 -17.62 1.86
C GLU A 128 -2.28 -17.00 1.08
N PHE A 129 -2.43 -15.75 0.63
CA PHE A 129 -1.38 -15.01 -0.05
C PHE A 129 -0.15 -14.75 0.84
N VAL A 130 -0.32 -14.43 2.12
CA VAL A 130 0.80 -14.17 3.04
C VAL A 130 1.58 -15.46 3.34
N LYS A 131 0.88 -16.60 3.47
CA LYS A 131 1.52 -17.91 3.63
C LYS A 131 2.34 -18.30 2.41
N ASN A 132 1.86 -17.95 1.21
CA ASN A 132 2.52 -18.26 -0.05
C ASN A 132 3.79 -17.43 -0.32
N MET A 133 4.05 -16.35 0.45
CA MET A 133 5.28 -15.57 0.36
C MET A 133 6.51 -16.25 0.99
N GLY A 134 6.34 -17.36 1.72
CA GLY A 134 7.46 -18.22 2.15
C GLY A 134 8.29 -17.72 3.35
N PHE A 135 7.90 -16.64 4.02
CA PHE A 135 8.61 -16.13 5.21
C PHE A 135 8.06 -16.73 6.52
N GLN A 136 8.95 -17.23 7.39
CA GLN A 136 8.64 -17.74 8.74
C GLN A 136 8.73 -16.61 9.78
N LEU A 137 7.69 -15.80 9.92
CA LEU A 137 7.66 -14.71 10.90
C LEU A 137 7.03 -15.17 12.22
N LYS A 138 7.74 -14.95 13.34
CA LYS A 138 7.20 -15.21 14.69
C LYS A 138 5.97 -14.33 14.95
N ASN A 139 4.94 -14.86 15.60
CA ASN A 139 3.73 -14.11 15.98
C ASN A 139 3.90 -13.45 17.36
N ASP A 140 4.95 -12.64 17.51
CA ASP A 140 5.24 -11.92 18.75
C ASP A 140 5.27 -10.40 18.52
N ALA A 141 5.24 -9.62 19.61
CA ALA A 141 5.23 -8.17 19.54
C ALA A 141 6.46 -7.58 18.84
N ALA A 142 7.61 -8.26 18.91
CA ALA A 142 8.85 -7.80 18.28
C ALA A 142 8.73 -7.86 16.75
N ALA A 143 8.14 -8.92 16.21
CA ALA A 143 7.95 -9.11 14.78
C ALA A 143 6.99 -8.10 14.13
N TYR A 144 6.12 -7.45 14.89
CA TYR A 144 5.19 -6.42 14.38
C TYR A 144 5.60 -4.99 14.74
N GLY A 145 6.54 -4.84 15.67
CA GLY A 145 6.93 -3.56 16.24
C GLY A 145 7.84 -2.71 15.35
N PHE A 146 8.00 -1.45 15.77
CA PHE A 146 8.79 -0.43 15.07
C PHE A 146 10.22 -0.86 14.71
N LYS A 147 10.92 -1.58 15.60
CA LYS A 147 12.30 -2.03 15.32
C LYS A 147 12.38 -2.99 14.13
N ASN A 148 11.45 -3.93 14.05
CA ASN A 148 11.39 -4.84 12.91
C ASN A 148 11.02 -4.08 11.64
N PHE A 149 10.04 -3.17 11.72
CA PHE A 149 9.70 -2.28 10.61
C PHE A 149 10.93 -1.52 10.08
N VAL A 150 11.73 -0.89 10.93
CA VAL A 150 12.95 -0.18 10.51
C VAL A 150 13.97 -1.12 9.86
N LYS A 151 14.18 -2.32 10.42
CA LYS A 151 15.05 -3.34 9.85
C LYS A 151 14.59 -3.73 8.44
N GLU A 152 13.35 -4.18 8.29
CA GLU A 152 12.82 -4.65 7.02
C GLU A 152 12.81 -3.54 5.96
N MET A 153 12.42 -2.31 6.35
CA MET A 153 12.33 -1.20 5.40
C MET A 153 13.70 -0.65 5.01
N PHE A 154 14.65 -0.45 5.93
CA PHE A 154 15.88 0.29 5.60
C PHE A 154 17.15 -0.58 5.49
N PHE A 155 17.16 -1.77 6.08
CA PHE A 155 18.33 -2.64 6.09
C PHE A 155 18.17 -3.84 5.15
N ASP A 156 16.95 -4.36 5.03
CA ASP A 156 16.65 -5.51 4.17
C ASP A 156 15.90 -5.13 2.87
N SER A 157 15.79 -3.83 2.59
CA SER A 157 15.27 -3.32 1.32
C SER A 157 16.09 -2.14 0.82
N GLU A 158 15.88 -1.72 -0.43
CA GLU A 158 16.55 -0.57 -1.03
C GLU A 158 15.83 0.77 -0.74
N THR A 159 14.87 0.77 0.19
CA THR A 159 14.06 1.94 0.50
C THR A 159 14.91 3.09 1.06
N MET A 160 14.84 4.23 0.39
CA MET A 160 15.50 5.47 0.79
C MET A 160 14.61 6.34 1.67
N MET A 161 13.30 6.29 1.48
CA MET A 161 12.34 7.04 2.29
C MET A 161 11.07 6.23 2.50
N VAL A 162 10.49 6.32 3.70
CA VAL A 162 9.17 5.75 3.98
C VAL A 162 8.16 6.84 4.25
N VAL A 163 6.93 6.62 3.80
CA VAL A 163 5.76 7.36 4.25
C VAL A 163 4.97 6.46 5.18
N ILE A 164 4.96 6.78 6.46
CA ILE A 164 4.22 6.03 7.47
C ILE A 164 2.75 6.43 7.38
N SER A 165 1.90 5.44 7.11
CA SER A 165 0.46 5.61 6.95
C SER A 165 -0.28 4.74 7.96
N GLY A 166 -1.46 5.17 8.39
CA GLY A 166 -2.29 4.43 9.33
C GLY A 166 -3.69 4.16 8.79
N VAL A 167 -4.46 3.41 9.56
CA VAL A 167 -5.88 3.16 9.28
C VAL A 167 -6.74 4.29 9.86
N PRO A 168 -7.91 4.60 9.27
CA PRO A 168 -8.73 5.71 9.73
C PRO A 168 -9.28 5.43 11.14
N GLY A 169 -9.17 6.43 12.01
CA GLY A 169 -9.51 6.30 13.42
C GLY A 169 -9.65 7.67 14.08
N ARG A 170 -10.43 7.73 15.16
CA ARG A 170 -10.68 8.97 15.91
C ARG A 170 -9.72 9.08 17.09
N GLU A 171 -9.28 10.31 17.36
CA GLU A 171 -8.56 10.64 18.59
C GLU A 171 -9.50 11.32 19.58
N ILE A 172 -9.36 10.99 20.85
CA ILE A 172 -10.04 11.67 21.94
C ILE A 172 -9.17 12.84 22.36
N LEU A 173 -9.72 14.05 22.26
CA LEU A 173 -8.97 15.26 22.61
C LEU A 173 -8.87 15.44 24.13
N ARG A 174 -9.98 15.25 24.85
CA ARG A 174 -10.09 15.44 26.30
C ARG A 174 -10.84 14.28 26.94
N ASP A 175 -10.50 13.98 28.18
CA ASP A 175 -11.32 13.08 29.00
C ASP A 175 -12.58 13.78 29.54
N LYS A 176 -13.31 13.06 30.39
CA LYS A 176 -14.57 13.52 31.01
C LYS A 176 -14.38 14.74 31.92
N ASP A 177 -13.17 14.92 32.45
CA ASP A 177 -12.84 16.01 33.36
C ASP A 177 -12.23 17.22 32.61
N GLY A 178 -12.13 17.13 31.28
CA GLY A 178 -11.61 18.19 30.42
C GLY A 178 -10.08 18.20 30.29
N LYS A 179 -9.37 17.23 30.88
CA LYS A 179 -7.90 17.11 30.74
C LYS A 179 -7.57 16.80 29.29
N VAL A 180 -6.59 17.53 28.72
CA VAL A 180 -6.07 17.23 27.39
C VAL A 180 -5.29 15.92 27.43
N LEU A 181 -5.75 14.93 26.66
CA LEU A 181 -5.12 13.62 26.57
C LEU A 181 -3.87 13.67 25.68
N VAL A 182 -2.96 12.72 25.82
CA VAL A 182 -1.77 12.59 24.97
C VAL A 182 -1.52 11.14 24.57
N ASP A 183 -0.94 10.93 23.39
CA ASP A 183 -0.52 9.62 22.91
C ASP A 183 -1.60 8.53 23.04
N MET A 184 -1.26 7.42 23.70
CA MET A 184 -2.17 6.29 23.93
C MET A 184 -3.46 6.69 24.66
N GLU A 185 -3.42 7.74 25.49
CA GLU A 185 -4.63 8.24 26.16
C GLU A 185 -5.64 8.77 25.13
N ARG A 186 -5.18 9.33 24.00
CA ARG A 186 -6.05 9.80 22.91
C ARG A 186 -6.73 8.67 22.16
N THR A 187 -6.10 7.50 22.10
CA THR A 187 -6.59 6.35 21.31
C THR A 187 -6.42 5.07 22.12
N PRO A 188 -7.22 4.88 23.18
CA PRO A 188 -7.06 3.73 24.06
C PRO A 188 -7.38 2.41 23.32
N GLY A 189 -6.81 1.31 23.81
CA GLY A 189 -7.07 -0.03 23.30
C GLY A 189 -6.28 -0.39 22.05
N THR A 190 -6.87 -1.23 21.20
CA THR A 190 -6.21 -1.77 20.00
C THR A 190 -6.01 -0.70 18.92
N SER A 191 -6.93 0.27 18.80
CA SER A 191 -6.84 1.35 17.81
C SER A 191 -5.55 2.19 18.00
N GLY A 192 -5.12 2.41 19.25
CA GLY A 192 -3.85 3.10 19.54
C GLY A 192 -2.60 2.34 19.14
N LYS A 193 -2.73 1.05 18.77
CA LYS A 193 -1.63 0.20 18.30
C LYS A 193 -1.59 0.07 16.77
N ILE A 194 -2.52 0.68 16.04
CA ILE A 194 -2.62 0.56 14.57
C ILE A 194 -2.42 1.94 13.94
N LEU A 195 -1.28 2.56 14.24
CA LEU A 195 -0.82 3.82 13.65
C LEU A 195 -1.84 4.97 13.67
N PRO A 196 -2.33 5.40 14.85
CA PRO A 196 -2.92 6.74 14.99
C PRO A 196 -1.88 7.82 14.68
N SER A 197 -2.32 9.03 14.37
CA SER A 197 -1.45 10.13 13.90
C SER A 197 -0.29 10.44 14.85
N TRP A 198 -0.53 10.47 16.16
CA TRP A 198 0.53 10.69 17.16
C TRP A 198 1.63 9.62 17.09
N LEU A 199 1.28 8.36 16.84
CA LEU A 199 2.24 7.25 16.79
C LEU A 199 3.07 7.32 15.52
N MET A 200 2.43 7.62 14.39
CA MET A 200 3.14 7.82 13.12
C MET A 200 4.11 9.00 13.19
N SER A 201 3.70 10.10 13.83
CA SER A 201 4.56 11.26 14.06
C SER A 201 5.79 10.91 14.91
N LYS A 202 5.61 10.16 16.00
CA LYS A 202 6.72 9.69 16.83
C LYS A 202 7.67 8.78 16.07
N ALA A 203 7.14 7.81 15.32
CA ALA A 203 7.93 6.88 14.52
C ALA A 203 8.73 7.61 13.44
N ARG A 204 8.11 8.59 12.75
CA ARG A 204 8.80 9.47 11.80
C ARG A 204 9.95 10.20 12.47
N LYS A 205 9.70 10.82 13.63
CA LYS A 205 10.72 11.56 14.36
C LYS A 205 11.89 10.65 14.74
N GLU A 206 11.61 9.48 15.29
CA GLU A 206 12.64 8.51 15.69
C GLU A 206 13.51 8.07 14.49
N ILE A 207 12.91 7.75 13.34
CA ILE A 207 13.68 7.42 12.12
C ILE A 207 14.57 8.59 11.68
N ASN A 208 14.03 9.80 11.67
CA ASN A 208 14.77 10.98 11.21
C ASN A 208 15.89 11.37 12.18
N ASP A 209 15.66 11.25 13.49
CA ASP A 209 16.67 11.47 14.52
C ASP A 209 17.80 10.43 14.41
N LEU A 210 17.46 9.14 14.28
CA LEU A 210 18.43 8.05 14.15
C LEU A 210 19.30 8.19 12.89
N SER A 211 18.74 8.70 11.80
CA SER A 211 19.44 8.85 10.52
C SER A 211 20.11 10.21 10.34
N GLY A 212 19.87 11.18 11.22
CA GLY A 212 20.36 12.55 11.08
C GLY A 212 19.86 13.27 9.81
N SER A 213 18.81 12.76 9.16
CA SER A 213 18.27 13.26 7.89
C SER A 213 16.78 12.93 7.75
N GLN A 214 16.11 13.48 6.73
CA GLN A 214 14.71 13.12 6.46
C GLN A 214 14.65 11.79 5.70
N ARG A 215 14.36 10.71 6.42
CA ARG A 215 14.17 9.35 5.88
C ARG A 215 12.75 8.84 6.07
N ALA A 216 11.93 9.53 6.86
CA ALA A 216 10.52 9.24 7.06
C ALA A 216 9.64 10.49 6.95
N LEU A 217 8.46 10.29 6.39
CA LEU A 217 7.29 11.17 6.41
C LEU A 217 6.14 10.46 7.13
N ASN A 218 5.11 11.20 7.54
CA ASN A 218 3.89 10.60 8.10
C ASN A 218 2.62 11.29 7.59
N HIS A 219 1.54 10.51 7.47
CA HIS A 219 0.22 11.06 7.24
C HIS A 219 -0.47 11.52 8.52
N GLY A 220 -1.55 12.30 8.35
CA GLY A 220 -2.57 12.54 9.37
C GLY A 220 -3.87 11.81 9.07
N ASN A 221 -4.35 11.00 10.01
CA ASN A 221 -5.59 10.23 9.90
C ASN A 221 -6.80 11.11 10.25
N LEU A 222 -7.09 12.08 9.40
CA LEU A 222 -8.25 12.93 9.53
C LEU A 222 -8.92 13.14 8.18
N ALA A 223 -10.24 12.95 8.16
CA ALA A 223 -11.12 13.18 7.03
C ALA A 223 -12.46 13.79 7.49
N PRO A 224 -13.31 14.31 6.58
CA PRO A 224 -14.52 15.04 6.95
C PRO A 224 -15.48 14.27 7.88
N ASN A 225 -15.56 12.95 7.77
CA ASN A 225 -16.48 12.12 8.55
C ASN A 225 -15.89 11.58 9.87
N HIS A 226 -14.75 12.12 10.35
CA HIS A 226 -14.14 11.63 11.60
C HIS A 226 -14.83 12.16 12.86
N TYR A 227 -15.49 13.32 12.81
CA TYR A 227 -16.28 13.84 13.93
C TYR A 227 -17.65 14.28 13.42
N TRP A 228 -18.69 13.87 14.13
CA TRP A 228 -20.07 14.01 13.69
C TRP A 228 -20.96 14.44 14.84
N ASN A 229 -21.76 15.47 14.60
CA ASN A 229 -22.81 15.89 15.51
C ASN A 229 -24.07 15.06 15.23
N ARG A 230 -24.38 14.13 16.15
CA ARG A 230 -25.54 13.23 16.02
C ARG A 230 -26.88 13.95 16.15
N ALA A 231 -26.94 15.09 16.82
CA ALA A 231 -28.18 15.84 17.01
C ALA A 231 -28.59 16.57 15.72
N THR A 232 -27.63 17.14 14.99
CA THR A 232 -27.87 17.86 13.73
C THR A 232 -27.66 16.99 12.50
N ASN A 233 -27.12 15.78 12.67
CA ASN A 233 -26.71 14.88 11.60
C ASN A 233 -25.79 15.55 10.57
N THR A 234 -24.75 16.22 11.06
CA THR A 234 -23.75 16.93 10.25
C THR A 234 -22.34 16.73 10.80
N ILE A 235 -21.31 17.04 10.00
CA ILE A 235 -19.93 17.03 10.46
C ILE A 235 -19.75 17.98 11.67
N ASP A 236 -19.02 17.53 12.68
CA ASP A 236 -18.63 18.38 13.81
C ASP A 236 -17.40 19.21 13.42
N LYS A 237 -17.68 20.37 12.82
CA LYS A 237 -16.66 21.29 12.30
C LYS A 237 -15.68 21.77 13.37
N ALA A 238 -16.15 21.97 14.60
CA ALA A 238 -15.30 22.46 15.69
C ALA A 238 -14.26 21.39 16.07
N SER A 239 -14.72 20.15 16.33
CA SER A 239 -13.83 19.02 16.62
C SER A 239 -12.88 18.70 15.46
N LEU A 240 -13.36 18.81 14.21
CA LEU A 240 -12.52 18.63 13.02
C LEU A 240 -11.41 19.68 12.94
N ILE A 241 -11.72 20.97 13.18
CA ILE A 241 -10.72 22.04 13.21
C ILE A 241 -9.70 21.79 14.33
N GLU A 242 -10.13 21.41 15.54
CA GLU A 242 -9.20 21.10 16.63
C GLU A 242 -8.30 19.90 16.33
N GLN A 243 -8.80 18.89 15.62
CA GLN A 243 -7.96 17.80 15.10
C GLN A 243 -7.00 18.34 14.04
N MET A 244 -7.44 19.16 13.08
CA MET A 244 -6.57 19.72 12.04
C MET A 244 -5.39 20.48 12.64
N GLU A 245 -5.65 21.37 13.61
CA GLU A 245 -4.59 22.12 14.27
C GLU A 245 -3.57 21.20 14.94
N ARG A 246 -4.00 20.08 15.51
CA ARG A 246 -3.10 19.13 16.15
C ARG A 246 -2.28 18.33 15.13
N GLU A 247 -2.93 17.86 14.08
CA GLU A 247 -2.27 17.13 12.98
C GLU A 247 -1.15 17.98 12.35
N LEU A 248 -1.41 19.27 12.13
CA LEU A 248 -0.47 20.17 11.51
C LEU A 248 0.61 20.67 12.48
N ASN A 249 0.21 21.19 13.64
CA ASN A 249 1.14 21.92 14.52
C ASN A 249 1.85 21.04 15.55
N VAL A 250 1.26 19.89 15.91
CA VAL A 250 1.85 18.97 16.91
C VAL A 250 2.47 17.76 16.21
N TYR A 251 1.75 17.14 15.29
CA TYR A 251 2.22 15.92 14.63
C TYR A 251 3.07 16.19 13.39
N GLY A 252 2.95 17.37 12.78
CA GLY A 252 3.76 17.77 11.63
C GLY A 252 3.56 16.85 10.43
N ILE A 253 2.30 16.52 10.13
CA ILE A 253 1.95 15.62 9.04
C ILE A 253 2.42 16.16 7.68
N SER A 254 2.71 15.27 6.74
CA SER A 254 3.14 15.62 5.39
C SER A 254 2.00 15.61 4.37
N SER A 255 0.88 14.94 4.69
CA SER A 255 -0.34 14.91 3.87
C SER A 255 -1.51 14.38 4.71
N TRP A 256 -2.74 14.75 4.34
CA TRP A 256 -3.95 14.12 4.85
C TRP A 256 -4.09 12.70 4.29
N LYS A 257 -4.58 11.76 5.10
CA LYS A 257 -4.92 10.41 4.64
C LYS A 257 -6.41 10.17 4.69
N TRP A 258 -7.01 9.99 3.52
CA TRP A 258 -8.46 9.82 3.38
C TRP A 258 -8.84 8.40 2.97
N TYR A 259 -9.88 7.90 3.64
CA TYR A 259 -10.53 6.62 3.36
C TYR A 259 -12.04 6.88 3.18
N CYS A 260 -12.44 7.23 1.96
CA CYS A 260 -13.81 7.59 1.60
C CYS A 260 -14.84 6.49 1.91
N HIS A 261 -14.41 5.23 1.88
CA HIS A 261 -15.19 4.02 2.14
C HIS A 261 -15.11 3.51 3.59
N THR A 262 -14.75 4.38 4.54
CA THR A 262 -14.72 4.07 5.98
C THR A 262 -15.50 5.10 6.78
N ASP A 263 -16.02 4.71 7.94
CA ASP A 263 -16.91 5.56 8.76
C ASP A 263 -16.48 5.60 10.25
N PRO A 264 -15.41 6.34 10.59
CA PRO A 264 -14.88 6.36 11.95
C PRO A 264 -15.84 6.96 12.98
N ALA A 265 -16.73 7.87 12.57
CA ALA A 265 -17.73 8.47 13.46
C ALA A 265 -19.02 7.63 13.60
N GLN A 266 -19.14 6.52 12.86
CA GLN A 266 -20.33 5.66 12.83
C GLN A 266 -21.58 6.45 12.43
N THR A 267 -21.46 7.22 11.35
CA THR A 267 -22.54 8.00 10.73
C THR A 267 -23.51 7.14 9.92
N GLY A 268 -23.10 5.93 9.55
CA GLY A 268 -23.78 5.05 8.61
C GLY A 268 -23.34 5.25 7.15
N ASN A 269 -22.42 6.16 6.87
CA ASN A 269 -21.97 6.46 5.51
C ASN A 269 -20.49 6.85 5.42
N GLY A 270 -19.95 6.83 4.20
CA GLY A 270 -18.68 7.45 3.87
C GLY A 270 -18.88 8.83 3.24
N PHE A 271 -17.96 9.24 2.39
CA PHE A 271 -18.02 10.52 1.68
C PHE A 271 -17.42 10.42 0.28
N GLN A 272 -17.75 11.35 -0.61
CA GLN A 272 -17.06 11.52 -1.90
C GLN A 272 -16.10 12.71 -1.80
N ILE A 273 -14.99 12.65 -2.54
CA ILE A 273 -13.95 13.69 -2.47
C ILE A 273 -14.47 15.03 -3.03
N ASP A 274 -15.48 14.99 -3.89
CA ASP A 274 -16.10 16.17 -4.51
C ASP A 274 -17.39 16.65 -3.81
N ASP A 275 -17.74 16.07 -2.66
CA ASP A 275 -18.91 16.50 -1.88
C ASP A 275 -18.64 17.76 -1.05
N ASP A 276 -19.70 18.35 -0.49
CA ASP A 276 -19.62 19.62 0.24
C ASP A 276 -18.83 19.51 1.56
N ASN A 277 -18.82 18.35 2.22
CA ASN A 277 -18.05 18.12 3.44
C ASN A 277 -16.55 17.99 3.11
N ALA A 278 -16.22 17.28 2.03
CA ALA A 278 -14.86 17.19 1.51
C ALA A 278 -14.35 18.56 1.04
N GLN A 279 -15.18 19.33 0.32
CA GLN A 279 -14.81 20.68 -0.09
C GLN A 279 -14.55 21.59 1.12
N TRP A 280 -15.43 21.59 2.12
CA TRP A 280 -15.23 22.37 3.33
C TRP A 280 -13.89 22.03 3.99
N PHE A 281 -13.54 20.74 4.07
CA PHE A 281 -12.26 20.30 4.61
C PHE A 281 -11.07 20.80 3.78
N ILE A 282 -11.17 20.74 2.45
CA ILE A 282 -10.14 21.25 1.53
C ILE A 282 -9.91 22.75 1.75
N GLU A 283 -10.98 23.53 1.92
CA GLU A 283 -10.90 24.95 2.21
C GLU A 283 -10.24 25.24 3.56
N GLU A 284 -10.59 24.48 4.60
CA GLU A 284 -9.94 24.60 5.91
C GLU A 284 -8.47 24.17 5.88
N SER A 285 -8.12 23.18 5.06
CA SER A 285 -6.73 22.78 4.82
C SER A 285 -5.94 23.87 4.11
N ARG A 286 -6.55 24.51 3.10
CA ARG A 286 -5.96 25.62 2.33
C ARG A 286 -5.60 26.79 3.24
N LYS A 287 -6.52 27.17 4.15
CA LYS A 287 -6.30 28.24 5.13
C LYS A 287 -5.11 27.95 6.06
N ARG A 288 -4.81 26.68 6.29
CA ARG A 288 -3.73 26.20 7.17
C ARG A 288 -2.47 25.78 6.42
N GLY A 289 -2.40 26.03 5.11
CA GLY A 289 -1.23 25.75 4.30
C GLY A 289 -1.01 24.29 3.90
N MET A 290 -1.93 23.37 4.22
CA MET A 290 -1.86 21.98 3.76
C MET A 290 -2.62 21.81 2.45
N LYS A 291 -1.90 21.44 1.38
CA LYS A 291 -2.45 21.31 0.02
C LYS A 291 -2.24 19.92 -0.60
N LEU A 292 -1.90 18.93 0.23
CA LEU A 292 -1.67 17.56 -0.20
C LEU A 292 -2.67 16.64 0.49
N ILE A 293 -3.41 15.87 -0.32
CA ILE A 293 -4.37 14.87 0.15
C ILE A 293 -4.01 13.53 -0.48
N SER A 294 -3.60 12.58 0.35
CA SER A 294 -3.38 11.20 -0.05
C SER A 294 -4.67 10.40 0.20
N VAL A 295 -5.28 9.89 -0.86
CA VAL A 295 -6.63 9.31 -0.79
C VAL A 295 -6.68 7.89 -1.32
N HIS A 296 -7.42 7.06 -0.58
CA HIS A 296 -7.57 5.65 -0.87
C HIS A 296 -8.74 5.43 -1.84
N LYS A 297 -8.43 5.49 -3.15
CA LYS A 297 -9.37 5.14 -4.23
C LYS A 297 -8.82 3.98 -5.03
N GLY A 298 -9.68 3.04 -5.42
CA GLY A 298 -9.30 1.87 -6.19
C GLY A 298 -8.96 0.66 -5.35
N TYR A 299 -9.41 0.60 -4.08
CA TYR A 299 -9.46 -0.65 -3.32
C TYR A 299 -10.74 -0.73 -2.48
N SER A 300 -11.76 -1.41 -3.01
CA SER A 300 -13.14 -1.42 -2.51
C SER A 300 -13.41 -2.51 -1.46
N TYR A 301 -12.63 -3.59 -1.45
CA TYR A 301 -12.84 -4.76 -0.58
C TYR A 301 -12.63 -4.48 0.91
N GLN A 302 -12.01 -3.36 1.28
CA GLN A 302 -11.92 -2.92 2.68
C GLN A 302 -13.28 -2.62 3.31
N SER A 303 -14.34 -2.44 2.51
CA SER A 303 -15.69 -2.20 3.02
C SER A 303 -16.76 -2.87 2.18
N ARG A 304 -17.50 -3.80 2.79
CA ARG A 304 -18.63 -4.48 2.13
C ARG A 304 -19.80 -3.55 1.82
N THR A 305 -19.99 -2.51 2.63
CA THR A 305 -21.14 -1.59 2.52
C THR A 305 -20.77 -0.29 1.81
N LEU A 306 -19.55 0.21 2.03
CA LEU A 306 -19.10 1.50 1.50
C LEU A 306 -18.07 1.39 0.38
N GLY A 307 -17.71 0.18 -0.05
CA GLY A 307 -16.69 -0.04 -1.09
C GLY A 307 -16.95 0.68 -2.42
N HIS A 308 -18.21 1.01 -2.71
CA HIS A 308 -18.58 1.83 -3.87
C HIS A 308 -17.98 3.26 -3.84
N LEU A 309 -17.61 3.76 -2.66
CA LEU A 309 -16.93 5.05 -2.46
C LEU A 309 -15.42 4.98 -2.68
N ALA A 310 -14.84 3.79 -2.89
CA ALA A 310 -13.46 3.66 -3.33
C ALA A 310 -13.31 3.96 -4.83
N ASN A 311 -14.39 4.09 -5.60
CA ASN A 311 -14.30 4.42 -7.02
C ASN A 311 -13.71 5.83 -7.23
N PRO A 312 -12.74 6.02 -8.14
CA PRO A 312 -12.03 7.30 -8.34
C PRO A 312 -12.81 8.35 -9.17
N LYS A 313 -14.06 8.08 -9.56
CA LYS A 313 -14.88 8.98 -10.41
C LYS A 313 -15.02 10.41 -9.91
N ASP A 314 -14.88 10.63 -8.61
CA ASP A 314 -15.01 11.92 -7.94
C ASP A 314 -13.69 12.72 -7.89
N ILE A 315 -12.56 12.10 -8.22
CA ILE A 315 -11.24 12.74 -8.21
C ILE A 315 -11.17 13.90 -9.21
N GLU A 316 -11.63 13.68 -10.45
CA GLU A 316 -11.51 14.68 -11.53
C GLU A 316 -12.20 15.99 -11.15
N LYS A 317 -13.45 15.91 -10.69
CA LYS A 317 -14.22 17.08 -10.28
C LYS A 317 -13.62 17.76 -9.05
N ALA A 318 -13.14 17.00 -8.07
CA ALA A 318 -12.45 17.56 -6.89
C ALA A 318 -11.16 18.30 -7.27
N ALA A 319 -10.36 17.73 -8.19
CA ALA A 319 -9.11 18.32 -8.68
C ALA A 319 -9.36 19.59 -9.52
N LEU A 320 -10.33 19.58 -10.43
CA LEU A 320 -10.71 20.76 -11.22
C LEU A 320 -11.24 21.89 -10.34
N ARG A 321 -11.98 21.57 -9.26
CA ARG A 321 -12.47 22.56 -8.30
C ARG A 321 -11.36 23.14 -7.43
N ASN A 322 -10.25 22.42 -7.23
CA ASN A 322 -9.16 22.80 -6.34
C ASN A 322 -7.80 22.67 -7.06
N PRO A 323 -7.53 23.49 -8.09
CA PRO A 323 -6.32 23.36 -8.92
C PRO A 323 -5.02 23.67 -8.16
N ASP A 324 -5.11 24.23 -6.94
CA ASP A 324 -3.98 24.47 -6.05
C ASP A 324 -3.65 23.29 -5.14
N PHE A 325 -4.41 22.19 -5.19
CA PHE A 325 -4.19 20.98 -4.40
C PHE A 325 -3.59 19.85 -5.23
N ASN A 326 -2.75 19.05 -4.58
CA ASN A 326 -2.26 17.79 -5.11
C ASN A 326 -3.04 16.63 -4.46
N PHE A 327 -3.52 15.70 -5.29
CA PHE A 327 -4.19 14.48 -4.84
C PHE A 327 -3.32 13.27 -5.16
N VAL A 328 -2.81 12.59 -4.13
CA VAL A 328 -2.07 11.33 -4.28
C VAL A 328 -3.06 10.19 -4.17
N VAL A 329 -3.35 9.54 -5.29
CA VAL A 329 -4.35 8.48 -5.36
C VAL A 329 -3.68 7.12 -5.20
N TYR A 330 -3.99 6.42 -4.12
CA TYR A 330 -3.45 5.08 -3.88
C TYR A 330 -4.05 4.03 -4.81
N HIS A 331 -3.47 2.81 -4.79
CA HIS A 331 -3.96 1.65 -5.55
C HIS A 331 -4.11 1.91 -7.04
N SER A 332 -3.31 2.84 -7.57
CA SER A 332 -3.32 3.27 -8.97
C SER A 332 -4.71 3.61 -9.52
N ALA A 333 -5.64 4.03 -8.63
CA ALA A 333 -7.04 4.26 -8.96
C ALA A 333 -7.71 3.05 -9.68
N ILE A 334 -7.25 1.82 -9.40
CA ILE A 334 -7.71 0.62 -10.10
C ILE A 334 -9.22 0.49 -9.93
N LYS A 335 -9.91 0.44 -11.07
CA LYS A 335 -11.35 0.18 -11.10
C LYS A 335 -11.56 -1.32 -10.91
N HIS A 336 -12.19 -1.70 -9.79
CA HIS A 336 -12.66 -3.05 -9.54
C HIS A 336 -14.06 -3.29 -10.11
#